data_AF-A0AAU7QBQ3-F1
#
_entry.id   AF-A0AAU7QBQ3-F1
#
_cell.length_a   1.000
_cell.length_b   1.000
_cell.length_c   1.000
_cell.angle_alpha   90.00
_cell.angle_beta   90.00
_cell.angle_gamma   90.00
#
_symmetry.space_group_name_H-M   'P 1'
#
loop_
_entity.id
_entity.type
_entity.pdbx_description
1 polymer ?
#
loop_
_entity_poly.entity_id
_entity_poly.type
_entity_poly.pdbx_seq_one_letter_code
_entity_poly.pdbx_strand_id
1 'polypeptide(L)'
;MLLPSESNNDRSFSSDPSAKLSPFLCELKDRARNNEAPSIEYLFTQACEASSAGKEAEQFLFDLYSGKETGDAQLRRQLGQDSLRLFTLVQQRNHNTQRESTDIWELPTKLLLMAAFEAENGSPQQAEVFDRLRAATPFLSYVGEVNEFLPTTALSTGRFISSSEIDAFSQQLPVDNTRRFYPATGVSEEETAANRHDNVMLSLKFPGAAARHAAFDGVISSDGAPASSPVAGFIPLVFRQHWILFGWFSNKEGQKEAIVMDSQHYLNESEKKYLQNLALRCGVQERQEVTFFDNDLQQHAPNACGLLVAKAMESLAGNDDWRPEMSGFKEILKNFTEQFAAGDIEQQRLFNQHGRAELYAALAQSIDKRDD
;
A
#
# COMPACT_ATOMS: atom_id res chain seq x y z
N MET A 1 -39.86 -32.74 50.97
CA MET A 1 -39.60 -32.71 49.52
C MET A 1 -38.37 -31.85 49.31
N LEU A 2 -37.24 -32.50 49.03
CA LEU A 2 -35.93 -31.91 48.82
C LEU A 2 -35.82 -31.47 47.35
N LEU A 3 -35.53 -30.19 47.10
CA LEU A 3 -35.14 -29.70 45.78
C LEU A 3 -33.61 -29.63 45.72
N PRO A 4 -32.96 -30.21 44.71
CA PRO A 4 -31.51 -30.16 44.58
C PRO A 4 -31.02 -28.93 43.81
N SER A 5 -29.81 -28.54 44.19
CA SER A 5 -28.93 -27.48 43.69
C SER A 5 -28.62 -27.55 42.19
N GLU A 6 -28.74 -26.44 41.48
CA GLU A 6 -28.12 -26.26 40.17
C GLU A 6 -26.73 -25.61 40.33
N SER A 7 -25.75 -26.31 39.75
CA SER A 7 -24.34 -25.97 39.70
C SER A 7 -24.06 -24.81 38.75
N ASN A 8 -23.29 -23.83 39.23
CA ASN A 8 -22.55 -22.87 38.43
C ASN A 8 -21.79 -23.56 37.30
N ASN A 9 -22.01 -23.10 36.07
CA ASN A 9 -21.14 -23.40 34.93
C ASN A 9 -20.69 -22.07 34.33
N ASP A 10 -19.60 -21.54 34.88
CA ASP A 10 -18.81 -20.49 34.28
C ASP A 10 -18.28 -20.99 32.92
N ARG A 11 -18.92 -20.54 31.84
CA ARG A 11 -18.30 -20.59 30.51
C ARG A 11 -17.50 -19.32 30.32
N SER A 12 -16.23 -19.41 30.66
CA SER A 12 -15.19 -18.50 30.19
C SER A 12 -15.19 -18.49 28.66
N PHE A 13 -15.47 -17.33 28.08
CA PHE A 13 -15.21 -17.08 26.66
C PHE A 13 -13.70 -16.96 26.47
N SER A 14 -13.09 -18.05 26.04
CA SER A 14 -11.72 -18.07 25.51
C SER A 14 -11.74 -17.41 24.13
N SER A 15 -11.12 -16.24 24.01
CA SER A 15 -10.83 -15.56 22.75
C SER A 15 -9.67 -16.27 22.04
N ASP A 16 -10.00 -17.21 21.16
CA ASP A 16 -9.05 -17.84 20.24
C ASP A 16 -9.04 -17.05 18.91
N PRO A 17 -7.88 -16.61 18.37
CA PRO A 17 -7.83 -15.77 17.15
C PRO A 17 -8.05 -16.54 15.84
N SER A 18 -8.36 -17.83 15.89
CA SER A 18 -8.70 -18.63 14.71
C SER A 18 -10.21 -18.64 14.45
N ALA A 19 -10.76 -17.48 14.06
CA ALA A 19 -12.15 -17.42 13.59
C ALA A 19 -12.29 -18.26 12.33
N LYS A 20 -12.83 -19.49 12.46
CA LYS A 20 -13.23 -20.32 11.33
C LYS A 20 -14.25 -19.54 10.50
N LEU A 21 -13.84 -19.17 9.29
CA LEU A 21 -14.69 -18.57 8.26
C LEU A 21 -16.02 -19.31 8.16
N SER A 22 -17.12 -18.58 8.01
CA SER A 22 -18.39 -19.24 7.69
C SER A 22 -18.21 -20.00 6.36
N PRO A 23 -18.52 -21.30 6.27
CA PRO A 23 -18.34 -22.08 5.04
C PRO A 23 -19.01 -21.43 3.82
N PHE A 24 -20.11 -20.70 4.06
CA PHE A 24 -20.85 -19.96 3.05
C PHE A 24 -20.06 -18.78 2.46
N LEU A 25 -19.33 -18.00 3.27
CA LEU A 25 -18.54 -16.88 2.77
C LEU A 25 -17.35 -17.37 1.91
N CYS A 26 -16.73 -18.50 2.28
CA CYS A 26 -15.70 -19.12 1.45
C CYS A 26 -16.24 -19.51 0.07
N GLU A 27 -17.40 -20.16 0.01
CA GLU A 27 -18.04 -20.55 -1.25
C GLU A 27 -18.36 -19.32 -2.12
N LEU A 28 -18.88 -18.25 -1.52
CA LEU A 28 -19.13 -16.99 -2.23
C LEU A 28 -17.86 -16.39 -2.82
N LYS A 29 -16.75 -16.39 -2.07
CA LYS A 29 -15.46 -15.89 -2.53
C LYS A 29 -14.94 -16.72 -3.71
N ASP A 30 -15.01 -18.04 -3.63
CA ASP A 30 -14.57 -18.93 -4.72
C ASP A 30 -15.38 -18.69 -6.00
N ARG A 31 -16.70 -18.56 -5.89
CA ARG A 31 -17.58 -18.25 -7.03
C ARG A 31 -17.33 -16.85 -7.59
N ALA A 32 -17.10 -15.86 -6.73
CA ALA A 32 -16.76 -14.51 -7.16
C ALA A 32 -15.42 -14.44 -7.91
N ARG A 33 -14.40 -15.24 -7.54
CA ARG A 33 -13.14 -15.34 -8.32
C ARG A 33 -13.38 -15.79 -9.77
N ASN A 34 -14.41 -16.61 -9.99
CA ASN A 34 -14.83 -17.10 -11.31
C ASN A 34 -15.83 -16.16 -12.01
N ASN A 35 -15.95 -14.91 -11.54
CA ASN A 35 -16.84 -13.89 -12.08
C ASN A 35 -18.35 -14.25 -12.04
N GLU A 36 -18.79 -14.96 -10.99
CA GLU A 36 -20.21 -15.25 -10.81
C GLU A 36 -20.95 -14.03 -10.22
N ALA A 37 -21.74 -13.36 -11.07
CA ALA A 37 -22.47 -12.13 -10.72
C ALA A 37 -23.30 -12.23 -9.42
N PRO A 38 -24.09 -13.29 -9.16
CA PRO A 38 -24.88 -13.36 -7.92
C PRO A 38 -24.02 -13.37 -6.65
N SER A 39 -22.83 -13.98 -6.73
CA SER A 39 -21.89 -14.02 -5.61
C SER A 39 -21.24 -12.66 -5.38
N ILE A 40 -20.90 -11.95 -6.46
CA ILE A 40 -20.35 -10.58 -6.41
C ILE A 40 -21.40 -9.62 -5.81
N GLU A 41 -22.63 -9.63 -6.31
CA GLU A 41 -23.73 -8.80 -5.79
C GLU A 41 -24.00 -9.04 -4.30
N TYR A 42 -23.96 -10.31 -3.87
CA TYR A 42 -24.12 -10.66 -2.47
C TYR A 42 -22.95 -10.13 -1.63
N LEU A 43 -21.70 -10.25 -2.11
CA LEU A 43 -20.53 -9.71 -1.43
C LEU A 43 -20.58 -8.19 -1.30
N PHE A 44 -21.05 -7.47 -2.32
CA PHE A 44 -21.26 -6.02 -2.24
C PHE A 44 -22.30 -5.66 -1.18
N THR A 45 -23.39 -6.44 -1.10
CA THR A 45 -24.43 -6.27 -0.09
C THR A 45 -23.87 -6.50 1.31
N GLN A 46 -23.13 -7.61 1.51
CA GLN A 46 -22.47 -7.93 2.78
C GLN A 46 -21.45 -6.86 3.17
N ALA A 47 -20.66 -6.35 2.23
CA ALA A 47 -19.65 -5.33 2.49
C ALA A 47 -20.24 -4.05 3.10
N CYS A 48 -21.51 -3.76 2.82
CA CYS A 48 -22.22 -2.61 3.40
C CYS A 48 -22.71 -2.86 4.83
N GLU A 49 -22.59 -4.08 5.36
CA GLU A 49 -22.94 -4.38 6.75
C GLU A 49 -21.81 -3.96 7.70
N ALA A 50 -22.16 -3.31 8.82
CA ALA A 50 -21.23 -2.99 9.90
C ALA A 50 -20.89 -4.23 10.76
N SER A 51 -20.47 -5.33 10.12
CA SER A 51 -20.16 -6.61 10.73
C SER A 51 -18.71 -7.04 10.40
N SER A 52 -18.19 -8.03 11.12
CA SER A 52 -16.88 -8.63 10.77
C SER A 52 -16.91 -9.26 9.38
N ALA A 53 -18.01 -9.94 9.03
CA ALA A 53 -18.23 -10.50 7.70
C ALA A 53 -18.29 -9.41 6.62
N GLY A 54 -18.89 -8.25 6.93
CA GLY A 54 -18.91 -7.11 6.02
C GLY A 54 -17.53 -6.52 5.77
N LYS A 55 -16.72 -6.30 6.82
CA LYS A 55 -15.31 -5.87 6.66
C LYS A 55 -14.49 -6.86 5.84
N GLU A 56 -14.74 -8.16 6.02
CA GLU A 56 -14.06 -9.22 5.29
C GLU A 56 -14.48 -9.29 3.81
N ALA A 57 -15.77 -9.09 3.52
CA ALA A 57 -16.29 -9.02 2.16
C ALA A 57 -15.78 -7.76 1.44
N GLU A 58 -15.76 -6.61 2.12
CA GLU A 58 -15.19 -5.36 1.61
C GLU A 58 -13.71 -5.54 1.26
N GLN A 59 -12.92 -6.10 2.18
CA GLN A 59 -11.49 -6.37 1.94
C GLN A 59 -11.30 -7.30 0.73
N PHE A 60 -12.06 -8.38 0.65
CA PHE A 60 -11.96 -9.35 -0.44
C PHE A 60 -12.29 -8.75 -1.82
N LEU A 61 -13.38 -7.96 -1.92
CA LEU A 61 -13.72 -7.25 -3.16
C LEU A 61 -12.60 -6.27 -3.55
N PHE A 62 -12.03 -5.57 -2.56
CA PHE A 62 -10.94 -4.63 -2.81
C PHE A 62 -9.62 -5.32 -3.20
N ASP A 63 -9.34 -6.50 -2.65
CA ASP A 63 -8.17 -7.30 -3.02
C ASP A 63 -8.29 -7.87 -4.44
N LEU A 64 -9.48 -8.29 -4.86
CA LEU A 64 -9.75 -8.63 -6.26
C LEU A 64 -9.57 -7.42 -7.18
N TYR A 65 -10.12 -6.27 -6.81
CA TYR A 65 -9.99 -5.02 -7.56
C TYR A 65 -8.51 -4.61 -7.72
N SER A 66 -7.77 -4.52 -6.62
CA SER A 66 -6.34 -4.16 -6.60
C SER A 66 -5.44 -5.23 -7.22
N GLY A 67 -5.92 -6.46 -7.40
CA GLY A 67 -5.17 -7.58 -7.97
C GLY A 67 -4.27 -8.30 -6.96
N LYS A 68 -4.46 -8.06 -5.66
CA LYS A 68 -3.87 -8.86 -4.58
C LYS A 68 -4.44 -10.26 -4.54
N GLU A 69 -5.74 -10.38 -4.81
CA GLU A 69 -6.42 -11.65 -4.94
C GLU A 69 -6.50 -12.04 -6.42
N THR A 70 -6.19 -13.28 -6.74
CA THR A 70 -6.33 -13.79 -8.12
C THR A 70 -7.79 -14.01 -8.46
N GLY A 71 -8.20 -13.59 -9.66
CA GLY A 71 -9.53 -13.82 -10.19
C GLY A 71 -9.56 -13.66 -11.71
N ASP A 72 -10.76 -13.75 -12.28
CA ASP A 72 -10.97 -13.51 -13.71
C ASP A 72 -10.41 -12.14 -14.15
N ALA A 73 -9.82 -12.09 -15.34
CA ALA A 73 -9.15 -10.89 -15.85
C ALA A 73 -10.11 -9.70 -16.03
N GLN A 74 -11.38 -9.95 -16.32
CA GLN A 74 -12.40 -8.91 -16.52
C GLN A 74 -12.93 -8.36 -15.19
N LEU A 75 -12.85 -9.17 -14.13
CA LEU A 75 -13.42 -8.85 -12.83
C LEU A 75 -12.87 -7.55 -12.24
N ARG A 76 -11.56 -7.30 -12.42
CA ARG A 76 -10.90 -6.09 -11.89
C ARG A 76 -11.57 -4.81 -12.38
N ARG A 77 -11.88 -4.73 -13.67
CA ARG A 77 -12.59 -3.60 -14.28
C ARG A 77 -14.05 -3.55 -13.81
N GLN A 78 -14.72 -4.69 -13.83
CA GLN A 78 -16.12 -4.79 -13.46
C GLN A 78 -16.37 -4.30 -12.02
N LEU A 79 -15.50 -4.64 -11.07
CA LEU A 79 -15.65 -4.27 -9.67
C LEU A 79 -15.65 -2.74 -9.45
N GLY A 80 -14.83 -1.98 -10.19
CA GLY A 80 -14.87 -0.51 -10.14
C GLY A 80 -16.23 0.03 -10.59
N GLN A 81 -16.74 -0.51 -11.71
CA GLN A 81 -18.03 -0.12 -12.30
C GLN A 81 -19.21 -0.47 -11.39
N ASP A 82 -19.18 -1.67 -10.81
CA ASP A 82 -20.20 -2.14 -9.88
C ASP A 82 -20.22 -1.27 -8.62
N SER A 83 -19.05 -0.88 -8.11
CA SER A 83 -18.95 0.03 -6.96
C SER A 83 -19.49 1.43 -7.26
N LEU A 84 -19.18 1.99 -8.44
CA LEU A 84 -19.71 3.28 -8.88
C LEU A 84 -21.23 3.24 -9.13
N ARG A 85 -21.73 2.13 -9.66
CA ARG A 85 -23.17 1.89 -9.83
C ARG A 85 -23.85 1.82 -8.47
N LEU A 86 -23.29 1.07 -7.51
CA LEU A 86 -23.82 0.97 -6.16
C LEU A 86 -23.86 2.33 -5.47
N PHE A 87 -22.80 3.14 -5.61
CA PHE A 87 -22.80 4.53 -5.13
C PHE A 87 -23.99 5.32 -5.66
N THR A 88 -24.25 5.22 -6.97
CA THR A 88 -25.37 5.92 -7.61
C THR A 88 -26.72 5.49 -7.04
N LEU A 89 -26.91 4.19 -6.81
CA LEU A 89 -28.14 3.64 -6.21
C LEU A 89 -28.33 4.14 -4.77
N VAL A 90 -27.25 4.19 -3.99
CA VAL A 90 -27.25 4.72 -2.61
C VAL A 90 -27.64 6.19 -2.60
N GLN A 91 -27.06 7.03 -3.47
CA GLN A 91 -27.43 8.46 -3.53
C GLN A 91 -28.89 8.65 -3.97
N GLN A 92 -29.35 7.91 -4.98
CA GLN A 92 -30.75 7.97 -5.42
C GLN A 92 -31.72 7.58 -4.31
N ARG A 93 -31.43 6.50 -3.56
CA ARG A 93 -32.23 6.11 -2.39
C ARG A 93 -32.23 7.23 -1.36
N ASN A 94 -31.06 7.72 -0.97
CA ASN A 94 -30.94 8.77 0.05
C ASN A 94 -31.69 10.06 -0.35
N HIS A 95 -31.69 10.41 -1.63
CA HIS A 95 -32.45 11.57 -2.14
C HIS A 95 -33.97 11.34 -2.07
N ASN A 96 -34.43 10.14 -2.43
CA ASN A 96 -35.85 9.78 -2.45
C ASN A 96 -36.44 9.61 -1.03
N THR A 97 -35.61 9.22 -0.05
CA THR A 97 -35.99 9.10 1.36
C THR A 97 -35.95 10.48 2.04
N GLN A 98 -36.96 11.32 1.82
CA GLN A 98 -37.03 12.69 2.37
C GLN A 98 -37.19 12.82 3.92
N ARG A 99 -36.70 11.91 4.78
CA ARG A 99 -36.94 12.01 6.25
C ARG A 99 -35.81 11.52 7.16
N GLU A 100 -35.53 12.36 8.15
CA GLU A 100 -35.02 12.08 9.51
C GLU A 100 -33.76 11.20 9.62
N SER A 101 -32.64 11.91 9.76
CA SER A 101 -31.23 11.63 10.07
C SER A 101 -30.70 10.26 10.55
N THR A 102 -31.41 9.13 10.46
CA THR A 102 -30.90 7.82 10.93
C THR A 102 -30.91 6.69 9.89
N ASP A 103 -31.52 6.85 8.72
CA ASP A 103 -31.54 5.82 7.65
C ASP A 103 -30.79 6.26 6.38
N ILE A 104 -29.73 7.07 6.53
CA ILE A 104 -28.84 7.43 5.43
C ILE A 104 -27.93 6.23 5.16
N TRP A 105 -27.97 5.72 3.94
CA TRP A 105 -27.08 4.66 3.52
C TRP A 105 -25.71 5.22 3.17
N GLU A 106 -24.67 4.57 3.66
CA GLU A 106 -23.27 4.93 3.40
C GLU A 106 -22.53 3.71 2.86
N LEU A 107 -21.61 3.97 1.93
CA LEU A 107 -20.69 2.94 1.45
C LEU A 107 -19.44 2.92 2.33
N PRO A 108 -18.88 1.73 2.59
CA PRO A 108 -17.63 1.62 3.30
C PRO A 108 -16.46 2.15 2.45
N THR A 109 -15.38 2.55 3.12
CA THR A 109 -14.30 3.36 2.54
C THR A 109 -13.65 2.75 1.30
N LYS A 110 -13.41 1.44 1.25
CA LYS A 110 -12.76 0.80 0.09
C LYS A 110 -13.67 0.75 -1.12
N LEU A 111 -14.97 0.56 -0.92
CA LEU A 111 -15.96 0.64 -2.01
C LEU A 111 -16.05 2.08 -2.53
N LEU A 112 -16.04 3.09 -1.64
CA LEU A 112 -15.94 4.49 -2.04
C LEU A 112 -14.67 4.78 -2.85
N LEU A 113 -13.52 4.22 -2.46
CA LEU A 113 -12.27 4.36 -3.22
C LEU A 113 -12.36 3.73 -4.61
N MET A 114 -12.93 2.53 -4.74
CA MET A 114 -13.16 1.90 -6.04
C MET A 114 -14.05 2.77 -6.93
N ALA A 115 -15.15 3.30 -6.38
CA ALA A 115 -16.06 4.19 -7.10
C ALA A 115 -15.36 5.51 -7.49
N ALA A 116 -14.56 6.09 -6.59
CA ALA A 116 -13.88 7.37 -6.81
C ALA A 116 -12.88 7.31 -7.96
N PHE A 117 -12.13 6.22 -8.05
CA PHE A 117 -11.16 6.02 -9.13
C PHE A 117 -11.79 5.55 -10.44
N GLU A 118 -12.99 4.94 -10.41
CA GLU A 118 -13.74 4.60 -11.64
C GLU A 118 -14.49 5.79 -12.24
N ALA A 119 -14.91 6.76 -11.43
CA ALA A 119 -15.67 7.91 -11.88
C ALA A 119 -14.91 8.74 -12.94
N GLU A 120 -15.64 9.21 -13.96
CA GLU A 120 -15.04 10.01 -15.04
C GLU A 120 -14.44 11.31 -14.48
N ASN A 121 -13.20 11.60 -14.90
CA ASN A 121 -12.45 12.76 -14.41
C ASN A 121 -13.18 14.08 -14.71
N GLY A 122 -13.41 14.88 -13.67
CA GLY A 122 -14.13 16.16 -13.78
C GLY A 122 -15.65 16.04 -13.85
N SER A 123 -16.20 14.83 -13.76
CA SER A 123 -17.65 14.64 -13.71
C SER A 123 -18.24 15.11 -12.37
N PRO A 124 -19.52 15.52 -12.33
CA PRO A 124 -20.23 15.79 -11.08
C PRO A 124 -20.23 14.59 -10.13
N GLN A 125 -20.30 13.37 -10.68
CA GLN A 125 -20.27 12.13 -9.90
C GLN A 125 -18.94 11.93 -9.19
N GLN A 126 -17.81 12.24 -9.85
CA GLN A 126 -16.49 12.19 -9.20
C GLN A 126 -16.41 13.18 -8.04
N ALA A 127 -16.91 14.40 -8.21
CA ALA A 127 -16.95 15.39 -7.14
C ALA A 127 -17.78 14.90 -5.95
N GLU A 128 -18.96 14.32 -6.21
CA GLU A 128 -19.84 13.80 -5.16
C GLU A 128 -19.23 12.63 -4.39
N VAL A 129 -18.66 11.63 -5.09
CA VAL A 129 -17.97 10.51 -4.43
C VAL A 129 -16.80 11.02 -3.60
N PHE A 130 -16.03 11.98 -4.12
CA PHE A 130 -14.89 12.54 -3.42
C PHE A 130 -15.28 13.31 -2.14
N ASP A 131 -16.38 14.06 -2.18
CA ASP A 131 -16.91 14.74 -0.98
C ASP A 131 -17.34 13.72 0.08
N ARG A 132 -17.94 12.59 -0.33
CA ARG A 132 -18.26 11.48 0.59
C ARG A 132 -17.00 10.83 1.16
N LEU A 133 -15.97 10.60 0.35
CA LEU A 133 -14.70 10.07 0.81
C LEU A 133 -14.02 11.00 1.82
N ARG A 134 -14.08 12.32 1.59
CA ARG A 134 -13.57 13.34 2.52
C ARG A 134 -14.34 13.37 3.84
N ALA A 135 -15.64 13.14 3.80
CA ALA A 135 -16.45 13.04 5.00
C ALA A 135 -16.19 11.74 5.78
N ALA A 136 -15.94 10.63 5.08
CA ALA A 136 -15.73 9.32 5.67
C ALA A 136 -14.37 9.18 6.38
N THR A 137 -13.34 9.93 5.96
CA THR A 137 -11.99 9.73 6.50
C THR A 137 -11.07 10.95 6.32
N PRO A 138 -10.25 11.29 7.34
CA PRO A 138 -9.36 12.44 7.31
C PRO A 138 -8.11 12.26 6.42
N PHE A 139 -7.87 11.06 5.87
CA PHE A 139 -6.61 10.73 5.18
C PHE A 139 -6.29 11.64 4.01
N LEU A 140 -7.32 12.19 3.35
CA LEU A 140 -7.17 13.09 2.22
C LEU A 140 -6.34 14.33 2.58
N SER A 141 -6.34 14.78 3.83
CA SER A 141 -5.47 15.88 4.29
C SER A 141 -3.96 15.58 4.18
N TYR A 142 -3.57 14.31 4.11
CA TYR A 142 -2.17 13.86 4.02
C TYR A 142 -1.71 13.56 2.59
N VAL A 143 -2.63 13.57 1.62
CA VAL A 143 -2.36 13.26 0.21
C VAL A 143 -1.89 14.48 -0.57
N GLY A 144 -2.22 15.69 -0.10
CA GLY A 144 -1.93 16.94 -0.78
C GLY A 144 -0.93 17.80 -0.01
N GLU A 145 0.23 18.08 -0.61
CA GLU A 145 1.15 19.12 -0.13
C GLU A 145 0.83 20.52 -0.70
N VAL A 146 -0.22 20.70 -1.53
CA VAL A 146 -0.47 21.94 -2.28
C VAL A 146 -1.95 22.37 -2.29
N ASN A 147 -2.14 23.68 -2.15
CA ASN A 147 -3.32 24.51 -1.86
C ASN A 147 -4.65 24.33 -2.62
N GLU A 148 -4.86 23.32 -3.46
CA GLU A 148 -6.19 23.09 -4.09
C GLU A 148 -6.53 21.60 -4.16
N PHE A 149 -7.18 21.11 -3.10
CA PHE A 149 -7.62 19.73 -2.94
C PHE A 149 -8.91 19.43 -3.72
N LEU A 150 -8.84 19.67 -5.03
CA LEU A 150 -9.92 19.40 -5.97
C LEU A 150 -9.99 17.88 -6.27
N PRO A 151 -11.20 17.33 -6.52
CA PRO A 151 -11.35 15.92 -6.88
C PRO A 151 -10.46 15.52 -8.07
N THR A 152 -10.37 16.39 -9.07
CA THR A 152 -9.61 16.15 -10.32
C THR A 152 -8.11 16.07 -10.11
N THR A 153 -7.57 16.73 -9.08
CA THR A 153 -6.14 16.68 -8.76
C THR A 153 -5.84 15.52 -7.83
N ALA A 154 -6.66 15.35 -6.79
CA ALA A 154 -6.50 14.30 -5.79
C ALA A 154 -6.72 12.89 -6.37
N LEU A 155 -7.67 12.70 -7.27
CA LEU A 155 -7.96 11.38 -7.89
C LEU A 155 -7.24 11.19 -9.23
N SER A 156 -6.38 12.12 -9.64
CA SER A 156 -5.63 12.00 -10.89
C SER A 156 -4.68 10.80 -10.86
N THR A 157 -4.79 9.94 -11.88
CA THR A 157 -3.84 8.83 -12.11
C THR A 157 -2.45 9.30 -12.54
N GLY A 158 -2.27 10.61 -12.77
CA GLY A 158 -0.98 11.25 -13.05
C GLY A 158 -0.43 12.10 -11.90
N ARG A 159 -1.03 12.05 -10.69
CA ARG A 159 -0.52 12.81 -9.53
C ARG A 159 0.80 12.23 -9.02
N PHE A 160 1.73 13.07 -8.59
CA PHE A 160 2.92 12.61 -7.87
C PHE A 160 2.52 12.03 -6.50
N ILE A 161 2.99 10.82 -6.19
CA ILE A 161 2.63 10.09 -4.96
C ILE A 161 3.45 10.65 -3.80
N SER A 162 2.79 10.90 -2.67
CA SER A 162 3.42 11.44 -1.46
C SER A 162 4.20 10.37 -0.70
N SER A 163 5.16 10.80 0.12
CA SER A 163 5.89 9.92 1.04
C SER A 163 4.96 9.23 2.04
N SER A 164 3.92 9.94 2.53
CA SER A 164 2.94 9.39 3.48
C SER A 164 2.18 8.19 2.92
N GLU A 165 1.83 8.20 1.63
CA GLU A 165 1.19 7.08 0.96
C GLU A 165 2.09 5.84 0.90
N ILE A 166 3.37 6.03 0.54
CA ILE A 166 4.36 4.95 0.45
C ILE A 166 4.66 4.38 1.85
N ASP A 167 4.83 5.25 2.84
CA ASP A 167 5.10 4.86 4.23
C ASP A 167 3.93 4.09 4.84
N ALA A 168 2.69 4.57 4.68
CA ALA A 168 1.50 3.89 5.18
C ALA A 168 1.31 2.52 4.54
N PHE A 169 1.60 2.40 3.23
CA PHE A 169 1.54 1.14 2.50
C PHE A 169 2.60 0.15 3.00
N SER A 170 3.87 0.58 3.06
CA SER A 170 4.98 -0.30 3.44
C SER A 170 4.88 -0.84 4.87
N GLN A 171 4.28 -0.07 5.80
CA GLN A 171 4.03 -0.49 7.19
C GLN A 171 3.02 -1.63 7.31
N GLN A 172 2.20 -1.88 6.28
CA GLN A 172 1.19 -2.93 6.27
C GLN A 172 1.69 -4.22 5.61
N LEU A 173 2.87 -4.18 4.99
CA LEU A 173 3.44 -5.34 4.34
C LEU A 173 3.90 -6.36 5.37
N PRO A 174 3.61 -7.66 5.16
CA PRO A 174 4.10 -8.71 6.04
C PRO A 174 5.62 -8.83 5.87
N VAL A 175 6.39 -8.45 6.88
CA VAL A 175 7.85 -8.61 6.90
C VAL A 175 8.28 -9.35 8.16
N ASP A 176 9.21 -10.28 7.99
CA ASP A 176 9.87 -10.95 9.10
C ASP A 176 11.00 -10.08 9.67
N ASN A 177 11.60 -10.52 10.78
CA ASN A 177 12.68 -9.77 11.44
C ASN A 177 13.98 -9.68 10.62
N THR A 178 14.07 -10.36 9.48
CA THR A 178 15.27 -10.34 8.62
C THR A 178 15.22 -9.21 7.59
N ARG A 179 14.03 -8.68 7.29
CA ARG A 179 13.81 -7.62 6.33
C ARG A 179 13.37 -6.34 7.03
N ARG A 180 13.75 -5.20 6.47
CA ARG A 180 13.27 -3.90 6.95
C ARG A 180 12.97 -2.95 5.81
N PHE A 181 11.75 -2.42 5.84
CA PHE A 181 11.38 -1.26 5.05
C PHE A 181 11.57 0.01 5.88
N TYR A 182 12.34 0.94 5.33
CA TYR A 182 12.63 2.22 5.94
C TYR A 182 11.69 3.29 5.38
N PRO A 183 11.39 4.35 6.16
CA PRO A 183 10.57 5.45 5.68
C PRO A 183 11.16 6.10 4.44
N ALA A 184 10.27 6.61 3.59
CA ALA A 184 10.62 7.37 2.42
C ALA A 184 11.45 8.62 2.79
N THR A 185 12.51 8.88 2.03
CA THR A 185 13.48 9.95 2.33
C THR A 185 13.79 10.77 1.08
N GLY A 186 13.78 12.10 1.26
CA GLY A 186 14.26 13.03 0.22
C GLY A 186 15.77 13.10 0.16
N VAL A 187 16.31 13.12 -1.04
CA VAL A 187 17.73 13.38 -1.31
C VAL A 187 17.84 14.70 -2.05
N SER A 188 18.52 15.67 -1.44
CA SER A 188 18.69 17.00 -2.04
C SER A 188 19.79 17.00 -3.12
N GLU A 189 19.71 17.97 -4.03
CA GLU A 189 20.79 18.20 -5.01
C GLU A 189 22.11 18.55 -4.31
N GLU A 190 22.06 19.26 -3.18
CA GLU A 190 23.23 19.60 -2.37
C GLU A 190 23.87 18.36 -1.74
N GLU A 191 23.07 17.44 -1.21
CA GLU A 191 23.55 16.15 -0.69
C GLU A 191 24.18 15.31 -1.79
N THR A 192 23.56 15.28 -2.97
CA THR A 192 24.08 14.56 -4.14
C THR A 192 25.41 15.14 -4.60
N ALA A 193 25.50 16.46 -4.78
CA ALA A 193 26.70 17.14 -5.25
C ALA A 193 27.87 17.03 -4.25
N ALA A 194 27.58 17.09 -2.96
CA ALA A 194 28.58 16.94 -1.90
C ALA A 194 28.87 15.47 -1.52
N ASN A 195 28.14 14.51 -2.11
CA ASN A 195 28.18 13.09 -1.75
C ASN A 195 28.00 12.86 -0.24
N ARG A 196 27.05 13.58 0.37
CA ARG A 196 26.69 13.50 1.78
C ARG A 196 25.40 12.72 1.95
N HIS A 197 25.37 11.76 2.86
CA HIS A 197 24.25 10.85 3.07
C HIS A 197 23.50 11.15 4.37
N ASP A 198 23.56 12.38 4.88
CA ASP A 198 23.14 12.70 6.25
C ASP A 198 21.66 12.38 6.48
N ASN A 199 20.77 12.83 5.59
CA ASN A 199 19.33 12.58 5.71
C ASN A 199 18.97 11.09 5.58
N VAL A 200 19.61 10.39 4.64
CA VAL A 200 19.40 8.95 4.43
C VAL A 200 19.89 8.18 5.64
N MET A 201 21.10 8.46 6.12
CA MET A 201 21.68 7.78 7.28
C MET A 201 20.89 8.05 8.57
N LEU A 202 20.30 9.23 8.73
CA LEU A 202 19.37 9.52 9.82
C LEU A 202 18.12 8.64 9.73
N SER A 203 17.54 8.49 8.54
CA SER A 203 16.36 7.63 8.31
C SER A 203 16.67 6.15 8.55
N LEU A 204 17.89 5.71 8.23
CA LEU A 204 18.36 4.35 8.52
C LEU A 204 18.59 4.08 10.02
N LYS A 205 19.06 5.09 10.77
CA LYS A 205 19.30 4.97 12.23
C LYS A 205 18.02 5.09 13.05
N PHE A 206 17.12 5.98 12.62
CA PHE A 206 15.89 6.31 13.32
C PHE A 206 14.68 6.09 12.40
N PRO A 207 14.26 4.83 12.20
CA PRO A 207 13.16 4.50 11.29
C PRO A 207 11.77 4.92 11.81
N GLY A 208 11.62 5.30 13.07
CA GLY A 208 10.37 5.85 13.62
C GLY A 208 10.29 7.37 13.49
N ALA A 209 9.14 7.92 13.08
CA ALA A 209 8.95 9.38 12.98
C ALA A 209 9.24 10.12 14.30
N ALA A 210 8.77 9.59 15.43
CA ALA A 210 9.06 10.13 16.76
C ALA A 210 10.56 10.08 17.11
N ALA A 211 11.25 9.01 16.70
CA ALA A 211 12.69 8.87 16.90
C ALA A 211 13.50 9.83 16.01
N ARG A 212 13.01 10.17 14.81
CA ARG A 212 13.61 11.18 13.91
C ARG A 212 13.51 12.58 14.49
N HIS A 213 12.34 12.98 14.99
CA HIS A 213 12.15 14.29 15.63
C HIS A 213 13.04 14.44 16.87
N ALA A 214 13.09 13.42 17.73
CA ALA A 214 13.97 13.42 18.92
C ALA A 214 15.46 13.50 18.56
N ALA A 215 15.90 12.85 17.47
CA ALA A 215 17.28 12.93 16.98
C ALA A 215 17.62 14.31 16.40
N PHE A 216 16.65 14.98 15.76
CA PHE A 216 16.80 16.35 15.25
C PHE A 216 16.84 17.38 16.39
N ASP A 217 16.08 17.16 17.46
CA ASP A 217 16.01 18.02 18.65
C ASP A 217 17.10 17.72 19.70
N GLY A 218 18.04 16.81 19.39
CA GLY A 218 19.19 16.50 20.25
C GLY A 218 18.87 15.69 21.51
N VAL A 219 17.66 15.13 21.62
CA VAL A 219 17.22 14.30 22.75
C VAL A 219 17.36 12.83 22.38
N ILE A 220 18.54 12.26 22.59
CA ILE A 220 18.76 10.81 22.40
C ILE A 220 18.61 10.13 23.77
N SER A 221 17.50 9.42 23.99
CA SER A 221 17.43 8.40 25.05
C SER A 221 18.08 7.11 24.56
N SER A 222 19.12 6.67 25.26
CA SER A 222 19.99 5.54 24.91
C SER A 222 19.46 4.15 25.26
N ASP A 223 18.19 4.01 25.64
CA ASP A 223 17.74 2.82 26.40
C ASP A 223 17.11 1.69 25.58
N GLY A 224 17.33 1.68 24.26
CA GLY A 224 16.96 0.53 23.40
C GLY A 224 18.20 -0.28 23.04
N ALA A 225 18.29 -1.53 23.50
CA ALA A 225 19.27 -2.49 22.98
C ALA A 225 19.25 -2.47 21.44
N PRO A 226 20.41 -2.49 20.74
CA PRO A 226 20.42 -2.43 19.30
C PRO A 226 19.69 -3.65 18.75
N ALA A 227 18.55 -3.42 18.10
CA ALA A 227 17.90 -4.46 17.31
C ALA A 227 18.95 -5.05 16.36
N SER A 228 19.01 -6.37 16.25
CA SER A 228 19.92 -7.04 15.31
C SER A 228 19.79 -6.39 13.94
N SER A 229 20.91 -5.98 13.34
CA SER A 229 20.88 -5.34 12.01
C SER A 229 20.14 -6.25 11.03
N PRO A 230 19.17 -5.72 10.27
CA PRO A 230 18.41 -6.53 9.34
C PRO A 230 19.34 -7.12 8.29
N VAL A 231 19.00 -8.32 7.83
CA VAL A 231 19.69 -9.02 6.75
C VAL A 231 19.52 -8.28 5.43
N ALA A 232 18.34 -7.68 5.22
CA ALA A 232 18.02 -6.85 4.08
C ALA A 232 17.29 -5.57 4.49
N GLY A 233 17.65 -4.44 3.88
CA GLY A 233 17.00 -3.16 4.10
C GLY A 233 16.65 -2.50 2.77
N PHE A 234 15.46 -1.90 2.70
CA PHE A 234 15.01 -1.17 1.52
C PHE A 234 14.40 0.18 1.92
N ILE A 235 14.73 1.22 1.15
CA ILE A 235 14.34 2.60 1.41
C ILE A 235 13.86 3.27 0.12
N PRO A 236 12.64 3.83 0.09
CA PRO A 236 12.21 4.74 -0.96
C PRO A 236 13.02 6.04 -0.89
N LEU A 237 13.66 6.41 -1.99
CA LEU A 237 14.37 7.69 -2.09
C LEU A 237 13.71 8.56 -3.16
N VAL A 238 13.49 9.84 -2.86
CA VAL A 238 13.06 10.82 -3.86
C VAL A 238 14.22 11.71 -4.25
N PHE A 239 14.54 11.67 -5.55
CA PHE A 239 15.46 12.61 -6.19
C PHE A 239 14.63 13.57 -7.03
N ARG A 240 14.69 14.87 -6.72
CA ARG A 240 13.92 15.91 -7.40
C ARG A 240 12.40 15.63 -7.30
N GLN A 241 11.80 14.98 -8.29
CA GLN A 241 10.39 14.55 -8.28
C GLN A 241 10.24 13.12 -8.82
N HIS A 242 11.19 12.25 -8.50
CA HIS A 242 11.17 10.86 -8.92
C HIS A 242 11.52 9.92 -7.78
N TRP A 243 10.63 8.96 -7.52
CA TRP A 243 10.85 7.91 -6.53
C TRP A 243 11.65 6.76 -7.12
N ILE A 244 12.68 6.33 -6.39
CA ILE A 244 13.42 5.10 -6.64
C ILE A 244 13.40 4.23 -5.38
N LEU A 245 13.61 2.92 -5.55
CA LEU A 245 13.81 2.01 -4.43
C LEU A 245 15.29 1.66 -4.34
N PHE A 246 15.94 2.02 -3.23
CA PHE A 246 17.31 1.57 -2.92
C PHE A 246 17.23 0.43 -1.91
N GLY A 247 18.01 -0.63 -2.13
CA GLY A 247 18.08 -1.78 -1.22
C GLY A 247 19.49 -2.29 -1.02
N TRP A 248 19.75 -2.86 0.15
CA TRP A 248 20.96 -3.64 0.43
C TRP A 248 20.58 -4.95 1.12
N PHE A 249 21.34 -6.01 0.88
CA PHE A 249 21.10 -7.33 1.48
C PHE A 249 22.35 -8.18 1.47
N SER A 250 22.44 -9.15 2.38
CA SER A 250 23.50 -10.16 2.34
C SER A 250 23.11 -11.32 1.42
N ASN A 251 23.98 -11.70 0.49
CA ASN A 251 23.83 -12.88 -0.37
C ASN A 251 24.13 -14.20 0.38
N LYS A 252 24.04 -15.34 -0.31
CA LYS A 252 24.31 -16.69 0.25
C LYS A 252 25.72 -16.84 0.87
N GLU A 253 26.68 -16.09 0.35
CA GLU A 253 28.07 -16.10 0.81
C GLU A 253 28.30 -15.12 1.97
N GLY A 254 27.25 -14.43 2.44
CA GLY A 254 27.32 -13.42 3.48
C GLY A 254 27.89 -12.08 3.01
N GLN A 255 28.10 -11.91 1.69
CA GLN A 255 28.55 -10.64 1.13
C GLN A 255 27.36 -9.71 0.90
N LYS A 256 27.50 -8.44 1.30
CA LYS A 256 26.44 -7.44 1.14
C LYS A 256 26.42 -6.87 -0.26
N GLU A 257 25.30 -7.00 -0.96
CA GLU A 257 25.03 -6.42 -2.27
C GLU A 257 24.05 -5.25 -2.16
N ALA A 258 23.97 -4.42 -3.20
CA ALA A 258 22.97 -3.36 -3.33
C ALA A 258 22.25 -3.38 -4.68
N ILE A 259 21.00 -2.95 -4.65
CA ILE A 259 20.09 -2.86 -5.79
C ILE A 259 19.41 -1.49 -5.82
N VAL A 260 19.14 -0.99 -7.03
CA VAL A 260 18.37 0.22 -7.28
C VAL A 260 17.31 -0.10 -8.32
N MET A 261 16.06 0.25 -8.05
CA MET A 261 15.00 0.23 -9.04
C MET A 261 14.60 1.67 -9.40
N ASP A 262 14.77 2.01 -10.67
CA ASP A 262 14.45 3.29 -11.29
C ASP A 262 13.48 3.05 -12.46
N SER A 263 12.25 3.53 -12.34
CA SER A 263 11.18 3.25 -13.30
C SER A 263 11.15 4.16 -14.54
N GLN A 264 12.16 5.01 -14.73
CA GLN A 264 12.22 5.98 -15.84
C GLN A 264 13.60 6.18 -16.45
N HIS A 265 14.63 5.45 -16.00
CA HIS A 265 16.02 5.79 -16.31
C HIS A 265 16.33 7.26 -15.97
N TYR A 266 15.82 7.72 -14.83
CA TYR A 266 15.83 9.12 -14.43
C TYR A 266 17.17 9.57 -13.84
N LEU A 267 17.88 8.64 -13.19
CA LEU A 267 19.09 8.94 -12.44
C LEU A 267 20.27 9.31 -13.35
N ASN A 268 20.88 10.47 -13.08
CA ASN A 268 22.10 10.90 -13.75
C ASN A 268 23.36 10.31 -13.08
N GLU A 269 24.54 10.49 -13.69
CA GLU A 269 25.79 9.92 -13.20
C GLU A 269 26.20 10.36 -11.78
N SER A 270 25.88 11.60 -11.38
CA SER A 270 26.18 12.06 -10.01
C SER A 270 25.27 11.38 -8.98
N GLU A 271 24.00 11.17 -9.33
CA GLU A 271 23.03 10.43 -8.50
C GLU A 271 23.38 8.94 -8.43
N LYS A 272 23.79 8.31 -9.54
CA LYS A 272 24.30 6.92 -9.54
C LYS A 272 25.55 6.78 -8.67
N LYS A 273 26.49 7.73 -8.76
CA LYS A 273 27.68 7.77 -7.89
C LYS A 273 27.31 7.97 -6.43
N TYR A 274 26.32 8.82 -6.12
CA TYR A 274 25.80 8.98 -4.78
C TYR A 274 25.28 7.66 -4.20
N LEU A 275 24.52 6.90 -4.98
CA LEU A 275 23.96 5.60 -4.58
C LEU A 275 25.03 4.53 -4.41
N GLN A 276 26.07 4.52 -5.25
CA GLN A 276 27.25 3.67 -5.05
C GLN A 276 27.92 3.95 -3.70
N ASN A 277 28.14 5.23 -3.35
CA ASN A 277 28.72 5.60 -2.07
C ASN A 277 27.79 5.28 -0.89
N LEU A 278 26.47 5.40 -1.08
CA LEU A 278 25.49 4.98 -0.08
C LEU A 278 25.58 3.48 0.19
N ALA A 279 25.72 2.65 -0.87
CA ALA A 279 25.92 1.21 -0.73
C ALA A 279 27.14 0.87 0.12
N LEU A 280 28.27 1.58 -0.07
CA LEU A 280 29.46 1.43 0.78
C LEU A 280 29.16 1.73 2.25
N ARG A 281 28.38 2.79 2.53
CA ARG A 281 27.94 3.12 3.91
C ARG A 281 27.01 2.06 4.51
N CYS A 282 26.24 1.36 3.68
CA CYS A 282 25.42 0.22 4.09
C CYS A 282 26.23 -1.08 4.26
N GLY A 283 27.53 -1.06 3.96
CA GLY A 283 28.48 -2.16 4.14
C GLY A 283 28.70 -3.04 2.91
N VAL A 284 28.25 -2.61 1.73
CA VAL A 284 28.63 -3.22 0.44
C VAL A 284 30.12 -2.97 0.21
N GLN A 285 30.83 -3.97 -0.32
CA GLN A 285 32.27 -3.85 -0.57
C GLN A 285 32.53 -3.00 -1.82
N GLU A 286 33.65 -2.27 -1.84
CA GLU A 286 34.03 -1.37 -2.96
C GLU A 286 34.15 -2.09 -4.32
N ARG A 287 34.43 -3.39 -4.31
CA ARG A 287 34.54 -4.21 -5.52
C ARG A 287 33.20 -4.71 -6.06
N GLN A 288 32.12 -4.57 -5.30
CA GLN A 288 30.80 -5.02 -5.71
C GLN A 288 30.03 -3.86 -6.34
N GLU A 289 29.53 -4.09 -7.55
CA GLU A 289 28.73 -3.11 -8.27
C GLU A 289 27.28 -3.10 -7.76
N VAL A 290 26.72 -1.90 -7.66
CA VAL A 290 25.28 -1.71 -7.43
C VAL A 290 24.55 -2.15 -8.70
N THR A 291 23.56 -3.03 -8.54
CA THR A 291 22.73 -3.47 -9.67
C THR A 291 21.59 -2.47 -9.88
N PHE A 292 21.47 -1.92 -11.09
CA PHE A 292 20.41 -0.99 -11.47
C PHE A 292 19.38 -1.69 -12.36
N PHE A 293 18.10 -1.55 -12.01
CA PHE A 293 16.96 -1.89 -12.84
C PHE A 293 16.33 -0.57 -13.32
N ASP A 294 16.74 -0.08 -14.48
CA ASP A 294 16.50 1.28 -14.97
C ASP A 294 15.67 1.33 -16.27
N ASN A 295 14.58 0.57 -16.32
CA ASN A 295 13.65 0.52 -17.45
C ASN A 295 12.58 1.62 -17.35
N ASP A 296 12.14 2.18 -18.49
CA ASP A 296 10.95 3.03 -18.52
C ASP A 296 9.68 2.18 -18.39
N LEU A 297 9.01 2.31 -17.24
CA LEU A 297 7.78 1.60 -16.88
C LEU A 297 6.59 2.56 -16.73
N GLN A 298 6.74 3.84 -17.09
CA GLN A 298 5.74 4.87 -16.79
C GLN A 298 5.01 5.39 -18.02
N GLN A 299 5.28 4.86 -19.21
CA GLN A 299 4.64 5.27 -20.46
C GLN A 299 3.09 5.23 -20.40
N HIS A 300 2.52 4.19 -19.79
CA HIS A 300 1.07 4.04 -19.59
C HIS A 300 0.63 4.15 -18.13
N ALA A 301 1.56 4.53 -17.25
CA ALA A 301 1.37 4.76 -15.83
C ALA A 301 2.08 6.06 -15.42
N PRO A 302 1.55 7.24 -15.81
CA PRO A 302 2.22 8.51 -15.60
C PRO A 302 2.41 8.83 -14.11
N ASN A 303 3.62 9.31 -13.76
CA ASN A 303 4.02 9.62 -12.39
C ASN A 303 3.75 8.49 -11.39
N ALA A 304 3.86 7.23 -11.85
CA ALA A 304 3.66 6.04 -11.05
C ALA A 304 4.95 5.56 -10.36
N CYS A 305 6.05 6.32 -10.39
CA CYS A 305 7.31 5.95 -9.72
C CYS A 305 7.10 5.53 -8.25
N GLY A 306 6.34 6.30 -7.47
CA GLY A 306 6.03 5.96 -6.08
C GLY A 306 5.19 4.69 -5.93
N LEU A 307 4.28 4.43 -6.87
CA LEU A 307 3.45 3.23 -6.88
C LEU A 307 4.28 2.00 -7.24
N LEU A 308 5.13 2.12 -8.26
CA LEU A 308 6.07 1.06 -8.65
C LEU A 308 7.01 0.73 -7.48
N VAL A 309 7.51 1.74 -6.77
CA VAL A 309 8.30 1.54 -5.53
C VAL A 309 7.50 0.78 -4.47
N ALA A 310 6.27 1.20 -4.18
CA ALA A 310 5.41 0.51 -3.21
C ALA A 310 5.14 -0.96 -3.61
N LYS A 311 4.86 -1.22 -4.88
CA LYS A 311 4.59 -2.58 -5.40
C LYS A 311 5.83 -3.45 -5.52
N ALA A 312 6.99 -2.85 -5.75
CA ALA A 312 8.27 -3.54 -5.62
C ALA A 312 8.52 -3.97 -4.17
N MET A 313 8.23 -3.11 -3.19
CA MET A 313 8.31 -3.48 -1.77
C MET A 313 7.34 -4.59 -1.41
N GLU A 314 6.11 -4.57 -1.92
CA GLU A 314 5.15 -5.67 -1.78
C GLU A 314 5.71 -6.99 -2.32
N SER A 315 6.30 -6.96 -3.52
CA SER A 315 6.94 -8.13 -4.12
C SER A 315 8.10 -8.68 -3.27
N LEU A 316 8.85 -7.79 -2.61
CA LEU A 316 9.94 -8.14 -1.68
C LEU A 316 9.43 -8.65 -0.31
N ALA A 317 8.20 -8.30 0.07
CA ALA A 317 7.57 -8.70 1.33
C ALA A 317 6.99 -10.12 1.28
N GLY A 318 6.61 -10.61 0.09
CA GLY A 318 5.86 -11.87 -0.12
C GLY A 318 6.31 -13.11 0.65
N ASN A 319 5.35 -14.04 0.80
CA ASN A 319 5.32 -15.16 1.76
C ASN A 319 6.49 -16.16 1.70
N ASP A 320 6.84 -16.59 2.91
CA ASP A 320 7.97 -17.44 3.33
C ASP A 320 8.05 -18.87 2.74
N ASP A 321 7.13 -19.27 1.85
CA ASP A 321 7.14 -20.60 1.21
C ASP A 321 8.23 -20.73 0.15
N TRP A 322 8.59 -19.60 -0.47
CA TRP A 322 9.83 -19.49 -1.22
C TRP A 322 10.83 -18.81 -0.28
N ARG A 323 11.64 -19.60 0.44
CA ARG A 323 12.93 -19.11 0.91
C ARG A 323 13.91 -19.22 -0.25
N PRO A 324 14.10 -18.20 -1.11
CA PRO A 324 15.31 -18.15 -1.90
C PRO A 324 16.40 -17.68 -0.97
N GLU A 325 16.91 -18.58 -0.13
CA GLU A 325 18.35 -18.77 -0.04
C GLU A 325 19.13 -17.44 -0.19
N MET A 326 18.88 -16.45 0.67
CA MET A 326 19.46 -15.08 0.77
C MET A 326 19.86 -14.29 -0.51
N SER A 327 19.53 -14.70 -1.73
CA SER A 327 19.99 -14.05 -2.98
C SER A 327 18.88 -13.61 -3.92
N GLY A 328 17.62 -13.98 -3.65
CA GLY A 328 16.51 -13.85 -4.60
C GLY A 328 15.99 -12.43 -4.84
N PHE A 329 16.47 -11.40 -4.11
CA PHE A 329 15.91 -10.05 -4.19
C PHE A 329 16.08 -9.41 -5.57
N LYS A 330 17.21 -9.69 -6.24
CA LYS A 330 17.47 -9.24 -7.61
C LYS A 330 16.48 -9.87 -8.57
N GLU A 331 16.25 -11.17 -8.45
CA GLU A 331 15.32 -11.92 -9.29
C GLU A 331 13.87 -11.49 -9.04
N ILE A 332 13.49 -11.22 -7.79
CA ILE A 332 12.15 -10.69 -7.46
C ILE A 332 11.91 -9.36 -8.16
N LEU A 333 12.81 -8.39 -8.02
CA LEU A 333 12.65 -7.09 -8.68
C LEU A 333 12.74 -7.19 -10.20
N LYS A 334 13.66 -8.02 -10.71
CA LYS A 334 13.76 -8.29 -12.15
C LYS A 334 12.44 -8.83 -12.69
N ASN A 335 11.91 -9.90 -12.08
CA ASN A 335 10.64 -10.50 -12.48
C ASN A 335 9.48 -9.50 -12.38
N PHE A 336 9.42 -8.70 -11.31
CA PHE A 336 8.41 -7.65 -11.17
C PHE A 336 8.46 -6.65 -12.34
N THR A 337 9.65 -6.12 -12.64
CA THR A 337 9.82 -5.14 -13.73
C THR A 337 9.54 -5.75 -15.11
N GLU A 338 9.99 -6.99 -15.37
CA GLU A 338 9.75 -7.69 -16.63
C GLU A 338 8.27 -8.07 -16.82
N GLN A 339 7.60 -8.55 -15.77
CA GLN A 339 6.16 -8.86 -15.83
C GLN A 339 5.33 -7.60 -16.05
N PHE A 340 5.65 -6.51 -15.36
CA PHE A 340 4.96 -5.23 -15.58
C PHE A 340 5.16 -4.73 -17.01
N ALA A 341 6.41 -4.74 -17.51
CA ALA A 341 6.72 -4.29 -18.87
C ALA A 341 6.06 -5.16 -19.95
N ALA A 342 5.90 -6.46 -19.69
CA ALA A 342 5.22 -7.39 -20.60
C ALA A 342 3.69 -7.24 -20.58
N GLY A 343 3.13 -6.58 -19.58
CA GLY A 343 1.69 -6.34 -19.47
C GLY A 343 1.19 -5.41 -20.57
N ASP A 344 -0.06 -5.63 -21.01
CA ASP A 344 -0.68 -4.76 -22.01
C ASP A 344 -1.01 -3.36 -21.45
N ILE A 345 -1.36 -2.43 -22.35
CA ILE A 345 -1.65 -1.03 -22.02
C ILE A 345 -2.76 -0.93 -20.96
N GLU A 346 -3.78 -1.78 -21.05
CA GLU A 346 -4.92 -1.74 -20.13
C GLU A 346 -4.51 -2.28 -18.76
N GLN A 347 -3.70 -3.33 -18.70
CA GLN A 347 -3.14 -3.85 -17.46
C GLN A 347 -2.28 -2.80 -16.74
N GLN A 348 -1.44 -2.05 -17.48
CA GLN A 348 -0.63 -0.97 -16.90
C GLN A 348 -1.49 0.20 -16.41
N ARG A 349 -2.58 0.53 -17.12
CA ARG A 349 -3.56 1.54 -16.68
C ARG A 349 -4.30 1.12 -15.43
N LEU A 350 -4.81 -0.12 -15.39
CA LEU A 350 -5.49 -0.68 -14.22
C LEU A 350 -4.54 -0.79 -13.03
N PHE A 351 -3.28 -1.17 -13.25
CA PHE A 351 -2.24 -1.12 -12.22
C PHE A 351 -2.13 0.29 -11.61
N ASN A 352 -2.04 1.32 -12.46
CA ASN A 352 -1.91 2.70 -12.00
C ASN A 352 -3.17 3.19 -11.25
N GLN A 353 -4.35 2.95 -11.81
CA GLN A 353 -5.63 3.38 -11.24
C GLN A 353 -5.93 2.66 -9.92
N HIS A 354 -5.86 1.32 -9.92
CA HIS A 354 -6.24 0.52 -8.76
C HIS A 354 -5.16 0.56 -7.67
N GLY A 355 -3.88 0.60 -8.07
CA GLY A 355 -2.76 0.74 -7.13
C GLY A 355 -2.81 2.05 -6.35
N ARG A 356 -3.25 3.16 -6.96
CA ARG A 356 -3.46 4.42 -6.24
C ARG A 356 -4.61 4.35 -5.24
N ALA A 357 -5.71 3.69 -5.60
CA ALA A 357 -6.80 3.43 -4.66
C ALA A 357 -6.30 2.63 -3.46
N GLU A 358 -5.41 1.67 -3.69
CA GLU A 358 -4.81 0.85 -2.64
C GLU A 358 -3.87 1.64 -1.73
N LEU A 359 -3.05 2.54 -2.27
CA LEU A 359 -2.26 3.46 -1.45
C LEU A 359 -3.14 4.33 -0.55
N TYR A 360 -4.28 4.81 -1.05
CA TYR A 360 -5.26 5.55 -0.24
C TYR A 360 -5.92 4.69 0.82
N ALA A 361 -6.28 3.45 0.49
CA ALA A 361 -6.83 2.51 1.47
C ALA A 361 -5.83 2.22 2.58
N ALA A 362 -4.55 2.07 2.25
CA ALA A 362 -3.49 1.89 3.23
C ALA A 362 -3.34 3.13 4.13
N LEU A 363 -3.32 4.33 3.54
CA LEU A 363 -3.21 5.58 4.29
C LEU A 363 -4.40 5.79 5.23
N ALA A 364 -5.63 5.54 4.77
CA ALA A 364 -6.84 5.59 5.59
C ALA A 364 -6.73 4.68 6.82
N GLN A 365 -6.40 3.41 6.60
CA GLN A 365 -6.24 2.43 7.69
C GLN A 365 -5.14 2.81 8.69
N SER A 366 -4.06 3.45 8.22
CA SER A 366 -2.95 3.86 9.08
C SER A 366 -3.32 5.00 10.04
N ILE A 367 -4.32 5.81 9.68
CA ILE A 367 -4.79 6.93 10.48
C ILE A 367 -5.82 6.45 11.49
N ASP A 368 -6.77 5.59 11.08
CA ASP A 368 -7.77 5.01 11.99
C ASP A 368 -7.11 4.27 13.16
N LYS A 369 -5.98 3.58 12.93
CA LYS A 369 -5.20 2.90 13.98
C LYS A 369 -4.51 3.82 14.99
N ARG A 370 -4.43 5.14 14.75
CA ARG A 370 -3.77 6.09 15.68
C ARG A 370 -4.74 6.67 16.71
N ASP A 371 -6.05 6.51 16.47
CA ASP A 371 -7.11 7.02 17.34
C ASP A 371 -7.65 5.95 18.33
N ASP A 372 -7.16 4.70 18.24
CA ASP A 372 -7.31 3.61 19.23
C ASP A 372 -6.08 3.52 20.14
#